data_AF-A0AAV0MRG9-F1
#
_entry.id   AF-A0AAV0MRG9-F1
#
_cell.length_a   1.000
_cell.length_b   1.000
_cell.length_c   1.000
_cell.angle_alpha   90.00
_cell.angle_beta   90.00
_cell.angle_gamma   90.00
#
_symmetry.space_group_name_H-M   'P 1'
#
loop_
_entity.id
_entity.type
_entity.pdbx_description
1 polymer ?
#
loop_
_entity_poly.entity_id
_entity_poly.type
_entity_poly.pdbx_seq_one_letter_code
_entity_poly.pdbx_strand_id
1 'polypeptide(L)'
;MITAYGIHGHGKKAVELFGRIEDRNLIPDHITFLALLYACSHSGLVEEGKIFLEIMKCKYQLEPWQEHYVCLVDLLGRVNRLEEAYQFVKNMAVEPAAEVWCALLGACRVHSNEELGEKVAKKLLELNPKNPGNHVLVSNLFAAESRWNDVRVVRMRMKADGLKKTPGCSWMEVGNKIHTFIARDKAHPESHKIYQKLAQIIEKLENEGGYVAQTKLVLHNVREEEKVEMLHGHSERLAIAYGLLSTSDDTPIRITKNLRICEDCHAFCKLVSRLYQRELVVRDASRFHCFQDGFCSCADLW
;
A
#
# COMPACT_ATOMS: atom_id res chain seq x y z
N MET A 1 -14.21 11.25 -12.16
CA MET A 1 -14.35 11.92 -10.84
C MET A 1 -14.45 10.93 -9.69
N ILE A 2 -15.31 9.89 -9.74
CA ILE A 2 -15.42 8.85 -8.69
C ILE A 2 -14.04 8.26 -8.34
N THR A 3 -13.28 7.79 -9.35
CA THR A 3 -11.93 7.25 -9.15
C THR A 3 -11.01 8.23 -8.44
N ALA A 4 -11.06 9.52 -8.80
CA ALA A 4 -10.24 10.55 -8.15
C ALA A 4 -10.57 10.68 -6.66
N TYR A 5 -11.86 10.71 -6.30
CA TYR A 5 -12.22 10.70 -4.88
C TYR A 5 -11.78 9.41 -4.18
N GLY A 6 -11.89 8.25 -4.84
CA GLY A 6 -11.42 6.97 -4.31
C GLY A 6 -9.92 6.96 -4.00
N ILE A 7 -9.08 7.30 -4.98
CA ILE A 7 -7.60 7.32 -4.81
C ILE A 7 -7.13 8.36 -3.79
N HIS A 8 -7.94 9.35 -3.45
CA HIS A 8 -7.64 10.34 -2.41
C HIS A 8 -8.29 10.01 -1.05
N GLY A 9 -9.09 8.94 -0.92
CA GLY A 9 -9.73 8.54 0.35
C GLY A 9 -11.03 9.24 0.67
N HIS A 10 -11.67 9.83 -0.33
CA HIS A 10 -12.93 10.52 -0.19
C HIS A 10 -14.10 9.63 -0.63
N GLY A 11 -14.20 8.42 -0.07
CA GLY A 11 -15.21 7.44 -0.45
C GLY A 11 -16.64 7.97 -0.40
N LYS A 12 -17.00 8.74 0.64
CA LYS A 12 -18.34 9.36 0.74
C LYS A 12 -18.67 10.27 -0.44
N LYS A 13 -17.71 11.09 -0.89
CA LYS A 13 -17.89 11.93 -2.09
C LYS A 13 -18.02 11.09 -3.36
N ALA A 14 -17.32 9.96 -3.43
CA ALA A 14 -17.44 9.02 -4.54
C ALA A 14 -18.84 8.39 -4.60
N VAL A 15 -19.40 8.01 -3.43
CA VAL A 15 -20.78 7.51 -3.29
C VAL A 15 -21.81 8.57 -3.66
N GLU A 16 -21.68 9.81 -3.19
CA GLU A 16 -22.57 10.93 -3.56
C GLU A 16 -22.59 11.18 -5.07
N LEU A 17 -21.45 11.02 -5.76
CA LEU A 17 -21.39 11.16 -7.20
C LEU A 17 -22.18 10.08 -7.94
N PHE A 18 -22.34 8.88 -7.37
CA PHE A 18 -23.18 7.85 -7.98
C PHE A 18 -24.65 8.28 -8.02
N GLY A 19 -25.17 8.88 -6.95
CA GLY A 19 -26.52 9.44 -6.96
C GLY A 19 -26.72 10.45 -8.10
N ARG A 20 -25.71 11.29 -8.37
CA ARG A 20 -25.74 12.24 -9.51
C ARG A 20 -25.66 11.57 -10.88
N ILE A 21 -25.06 10.39 -10.99
CA ILE A 21 -25.06 9.59 -12.23
C ILE A 21 -26.50 9.12 -12.49
N GLU A 22 -27.17 8.61 -11.45
CA GLU A 22 -28.56 8.17 -11.54
C GLU A 22 -29.51 9.33 -11.86
N ASP A 23 -29.39 10.47 -11.15
CA ASP A 23 -30.22 11.67 -11.38
C ASP A 23 -30.11 12.21 -12.82
N ARG A 24 -28.96 11.99 -13.47
CA ARG A 24 -28.69 12.43 -14.84
C ARG A 24 -29.04 11.38 -15.90
N ASN A 25 -29.63 10.24 -15.50
CA ASN A 25 -29.91 9.10 -16.37
C ASN A 25 -28.67 8.60 -17.13
N LEU A 26 -27.49 8.73 -16.51
CA LEU A 26 -26.25 8.16 -17.04
C LEU A 26 -26.20 6.68 -16.63
N ILE A 27 -25.80 5.81 -17.54
CA ILE A 27 -25.75 4.36 -17.30
C ILE A 27 -24.38 4.01 -16.71
N PRO A 28 -24.29 3.58 -15.44
CA PRO A 28 -23.07 3.04 -14.87
C PRO A 28 -22.64 1.75 -15.58
N ASP A 29 -21.34 1.58 -15.71
CA ASP A 29 -20.71 0.37 -16.26
C ASP A 29 -19.81 -0.32 -15.22
N HIS A 30 -19.15 -1.40 -15.63
CA HIS A 30 -18.19 -2.12 -14.78
C HIS A 30 -17.10 -1.20 -14.21
N ILE A 31 -16.60 -0.25 -14.99
CA ILE A 31 -15.56 0.69 -14.53
C ILE A 31 -16.09 1.62 -13.45
N THR A 32 -17.35 2.05 -13.56
CA THR A 32 -18.02 2.88 -12.55
C THR A 32 -18.15 2.13 -11.23
N PHE A 33 -18.61 0.88 -11.25
CA PHE A 33 -18.71 0.05 -10.04
C PHE A 33 -17.36 -0.31 -9.45
N LEU A 34 -16.36 -0.61 -10.28
CA LEU A 34 -14.99 -0.81 -9.81
C LEU A 34 -14.47 0.43 -9.06
N ALA A 35 -14.68 1.62 -9.61
CA ALA A 35 -14.28 2.87 -8.97
C ALA A 35 -15.00 3.12 -7.63
N LEU A 36 -16.29 2.76 -7.54
CA LEU A 36 -17.08 2.87 -6.31
C LEU A 36 -16.61 1.88 -5.24
N LEU A 37 -16.43 0.61 -5.58
CA LEU A 37 -15.94 -0.42 -4.65
C LEU A 37 -14.54 -0.11 -4.16
N TYR A 38 -13.65 0.33 -5.06
CA TYR A 38 -12.32 0.80 -4.71
C TYR A 38 -12.38 1.98 -3.73
N ALA A 39 -13.24 2.98 -3.99
CA ALA A 39 -13.44 4.11 -3.09
C ALA A 39 -13.99 3.70 -1.72
N CYS A 40 -14.90 2.71 -1.69
CA CYS A 40 -15.41 2.15 -0.44
C CYS A 40 -14.30 1.44 0.34
N SER A 41 -13.48 0.61 -0.31
CA SER A 41 -12.32 -0.07 0.29
C SER A 41 -11.40 0.90 1.01
N HIS A 42 -11.00 1.97 0.32
CA HIS A 42 -10.08 2.99 0.86
C HIS A 42 -10.74 4.00 1.81
N SER A 43 -11.99 3.79 2.20
CA SER A 43 -12.73 4.62 3.16
C SER A 43 -13.52 3.80 4.19
N GLY A 44 -13.38 2.47 4.20
CA GLY A 44 -14.01 1.59 5.19
C GLY A 44 -15.53 1.53 5.10
N LEU A 45 -16.10 1.84 3.92
CA LEU A 45 -17.55 1.91 3.69
C LEU A 45 -18.11 0.53 3.34
N VAL A 46 -18.12 -0.37 4.33
CA VAL A 46 -18.43 -1.80 4.12
C VAL A 46 -19.84 -2.01 3.59
N GLU A 47 -20.82 -1.34 4.17
CA GLU A 47 -22.22 -1.54 3.82
C GLU A 47 -22.51 -0.99 2.42
N GLU A 48 -21.99 0.20 2.10
CA GLU A 48 -22.06 0.76 0.75
C GLU A 48 -21.35 -0.12 -0.28
N GLY A 49 -20.17 -0.66 0.03
CA GLY A 49 -19.44 -1.57 -0.85
C GLY A 49 -20.25 -2.82 -1.21
N LYS A 50 -20.91 -3.45 -0.23
CA LYS A 50 -21.79 -4.59 -0.47
C LYS A 50 -23.01 -4.21 -1.32
N ILE A 51 -23.64 -3.08 -0.98
CA ILE A 51 -24.78 -2.55 -1.73
C ILE A 51 -24.42 -2.32 -3.20
N PHE A 52 -23.25 -1.73 -3.49
CA PHE A 52 -22.85 -1.48 -4.87
C PHE A 52 -22.62 -2.76 -5.67
N LEU A 53 -22.05 -3.81 -5.06
CA LEU A 53 -21.91 -5.11 -5.73
C LEU A 53 -23.28 -5.70 -6.08
N GLU A 54 -24.27 -5.59 -5.18
CA GLU A 54 -25.62 -6.08 -5.43
C GLU A 54 -26.38 -5.22 -6.43
N ILE A 55 -26.24 -3.89 -6.39
CA ILE A 55 -26.81 -2.98 -7.39
C ILE A 55 -26.26 -3.30 -8.79
N MET A 56 -24.94 -3.50 -8.91
CA MET A 56 -24.27 -3.87 -10.15
C MET A 56 -24.92 -5.12 -10.78
N LYS A 57 -25.11 -6.18 -9.98
CA LYS A 57 -25.71 -7.44 -10.42
C LYS A 57 -27.20 -7.33 -10.70
N CYS A 58 -27.99 -6.84 -9.74
CA CYS A 58 -29.44 -6.94 -9.80
C CYS A 58 -30.10 -5.81 -10.61
N LYS A 59 -29.61 -4.57 -10.49
CA LYS A 59 -30.20 -3.41 -11.17
C LYS A 59 -29.63 -3.22 -12.57
N TYR A 60 -28.30 -3.31 -12.69
CA TYR A 60 -27.61 -3.05 -13.95
C TYR A 60 -27.26 -4.31 -14.74
N GLN A 61 -27.51 -5.50 -14.18
CA GLN A 61 -27.27 -6.79 -14.85
C GLN A 61 -25.82 -6.94 -15.34
N LEU A 62 -24.88 -6.42 -14.55
CA LEU A 62 -23.45 -6.49 -14.81
C LEU A 62 -22.84 -7.59 -13.94
N GLU A 63 -22.23 -8.59 -14.57
CA GLU A 63 -21.50 -9.64 -13.87
C GLU A 63 -20.18 -9.10 -13.29
N PRO A 64 -19.89 -9.29 -11.99
CA PRO A 64 -18.67 -8.76 -11.41
C PRO A 64 -17.40 -9.40 -11.97
N TRP A 65 -16.45 -8.57 -12.39
CA TRP A 65 -15.07 -9.01 -12.65
C TRP A 65 -14.30 -9.33 -11.37
N GLN A 66 -13.17 -10.03 -11.51
CA GLN A 66 -12.26 -10.37 -10.41
C GLN A 66 -11.84 -9.13 -9.61
N GLU A 67 -11.62 -7.99 -10.27
CA GLU A 67 -11.21 -6.73 -9.64
C GLU A 67 -12.28 -6.17 -8.68
N HIS A 68 -13.57 -6.40 -8.95
CA HIS A 68 -14.65 -6.03 -8.04
C HIS A 68 -14.59 -6.86 -6.76
N TYR A 69 -14.35 -8.16 -6.89
CA TYR A 69 -14.18 -9.06 -5.74
C TYR A 69 -12.92 -8.73 -4.93
N VAL A 70 -11.81 -8.40 -5.60
CA VAL A 70 -10.59 -7.91 -4.94
C VAL A 70 -10.91 -6.68 -4.08
N CYS A 71 -11.64 -5.71 -4.61
CA CYS A 71 -12.00 -4.50 -3.86
C CYS A 71 -12.85 -4.81 -2.62
N LEU A 72 -13.79 -5.76 -2.71
CA LEU A 72 -14.62 -6.14 -1.56
C LEU A 72 -13.82 -6.90 -0.49
N VAL A 73 -12.95 -7.82 -0.91
CA VAL A 73 -12.07 -8.55 0.02
C VAL A 73 -11.08 -7.62 0.69
N ASP A 74 -10.50 -6.67 -0.06
CA ASP A 74 -9.63 -5.62 0.47
C ASP A 74 -10.39 -4.72 1.46
N LEU A 75 -11.64 -4.34 1.15
CA LEU A 75 -12.51 -3.57 2.05
C LEU A 75 -12.75 -4.30 3.38
N LEU A 76 -13.19 -5.55 3.33
CA LEU A 76 -13.42 -6.38 4.53
C LEU A 76 -12.12 -6.61 5.30
N GLY A 77 -11.02 -6.86 4.59
CA GLY A 77 -9.70 -7.05 5.17
C GLY A 77 -9.19 -5.82 5.93
N ARG A 78 -9.36 -4.61 5.37
CA ARG A 78 -8.94 -3.35 6.01
C ARG A 78 -9.63 -3.09 7.34
N VAL A 79 -10.90 -3.45 7.46
CA VAL A 79 -11.69 -3.29 8.69
C VAL A 79 -11.65 -4.51 9.61
N ASN A 80 -10.69 -5.42 9.41
CA ASN A 80 -10.50 -6.64 10.19
C ASN A 80 -11.71 -7.60 10.22
N ARG A 81 -12.51 -7.64 9.15
CA ARG A 81 -13.60 -8.62 8.96
C ARG A 81 -13.07 -9.85 8.21
N LEU A 82 -11.96 -10.43 8.70
CA LEU A 82 -11.19 -11.46 7.99
C LEU A 82 -11.98 -12.74 7.73
N GLU A 83 -12.73 -13.23 8.72
CA GLU A 83 -13.52 -14.46 8.56
C GLU A 83 -14.61 -14.27 7.51
N GLU A 84 -15.28 -13.11 7.53
CA GLU A 84 -16.27 -12.77 6.50
C GLU A 84 -15.64 -12.63 5.11
N ALA A 85 -14.46 -12.02 5.01
CA ALA A 85 -13.72 -11.95 3.76
C ALA A 85 -13.39 -13.36 3.24
N TYR A 86 -12.99 -14.28 4.12
CA TYR A 86 -12.71 -15.66 3.74
C TYR A 86 -13.97 -16.41 3.28
N GLN A 87 -15.08 -16.28 4.01
CA GLN A 87 -16.36 -16.89 3.61
C GLN A 87 -16.85 -16.30 2.29
N PHE A 88 -16.67 -15.00 2.07
CA PHE A 88 -16.99 -14.36 0.79
C PHE A 88 -16.21 -15.00 -0.35
N VAL A 89 -14.88 -15.13 -0.21
CA VAL A 89 -14.01 -15.77 -1.22
C VAL A 89 -14.42 -17.21 -1.50
N LYS A 90 -14.77 -17.99 -0.47
CA LYS A 90 -15.23 -19.38 -0.63
C LYS A 90 -16.57 -19.51 -1.34
N ASN A 91 -17.44 -18.51 -1.21
CA ASN A 91 -18.78 -18.50 -1.77
C ASN A 91 -18.86 -17.75 -3.11
N MET A 92 -17.72 -17.36 -3.69
CA MET A 92 -17.69 -16.75 -5.03
C MET A 92 -18.23 -17.75 -6.06
N ALA A 93 -19.09 -17.25 -6.97
CA ALA A 93 -19.66 -18.06 -8.05
C ALA A 93 -18.62 -18.47 -9.12
N VAL A 94 -17.46 -17.81 -9.11
CA VAL A 94 -16.33 -18.05 -10.00
C VAL A 94 -15.09 -18.40 -9.18
N GLU A 95 -14.18 -19.21 -9.73
CA GLU A 95 -12.92 -19.51 -9.03
C GLU A 95 -12.18 -18.21 -8.73
N PRO A 96 -11.80 -17.95 -7.46
CA PRO A 96 -11.14 -16.70 -7.11
C PRO A 96 -9.73 -16.62 -7.71
N ALA A 97 -9.44 -15.52 -8.40
CA ALA A 97 -8.12 -15.26 -8.95
C ALA A 97 -7.07 -15.04 -7.84
N ALA A 98 -5.79 -15.12 -8.22
CA ALA A 98 -4.68 -14.99 -7.27
C ALA A 98 -4.70 -13.63 -6.54
N GLU A 99 -5.16 -12.57 -7.20
CA GLU A 99 -5.29 -11.22 -6.67
C GLU A 99 -6.25 -11.15 -5.47
N VAL A 100 -7.32 -11.95 -5.49
CA VAL A 100 -8.30 -12.04 -4.39
C VAL A 100 -7.64 -12.65 -3.15
N TRP A 101 -6.91 -13.74 -3.34
CA TRP A 101 -6.15 -14.37 -2.26
C TRP A 101 -4.99 -13.49 -1.76
N CYS A 102 -4.35 -12.72 -2.65
CA CYS A 102 -3.34 -11.73 -2.26
C CYS A 102 -3.92 -10.64 -1.34
N ALA A 103 -5.10 -10.12 -1.65
CA ALA A 103 -5.77 -9.13 -0.80
C ALA A 103 -6.06 -9.71 0.59
N LEU A 104 -6.62 -10.92 0.65
CA LEU A 104 -6.90 -11.60 1.92
C LEU A 104 -5.63 -11.91 2.72
N LEU A 105 -4.58 -12.43 2.07
CA LEU A 105 -3.30 -12.73 2.72
C LEU A 105 -2.63 -11.48 3.29
N GLY A 106 -2.72 -10.38 2.55
CA GLY A 106 -2.24 -9.07 3.00
C GLY A 106 -2.94 -8.62 4.29
N ALA A 107 -4.26 -8.81 4.37
CA ALA A 107 -5.05 -8.48 5.54
C ALA A 107 -4.76 -9.43 6.73
N CYS A 108 -4.61 -10.74 6.50
CA CYS A 108 -4.21 -11.69 7.54
C CYS A 108 -2.89 -11.29 8.21
N ARG A 109 -1.91 -10.86 7.40
CA ARG A 109 -0.61 -10.37 7.92
C ARG A 109 -0.75 -9.10 8.75
N VAL A 110 -1.57 -8.14 8.31
CA VAL A 110 -1.76 -6.87 9.02
C VAL A 110 -2.43 -7.08 10.37
N HIS A 111 -3.40 -8.00 10.45
CA HIS A 111 -4.15 -8.28 11.68
C HIS A 111 -3.64 -9.51 12.44
N SER A 112 -2.46 -10.01 12.11
CA SER A 112 -1.80 -11.14 12.78
C SER A 112 -2.68 -12.40 12.91
N ASN A 113 -3.47 -12.71 11.88
CA ASN A 113 -4.29 -13.93 11.85
C ASN A 113 -3.50 -15.07 11.17
N GLU A 114 -2.73 -15.79 11.97
CA GLU A 114 -1.81 -16.85 11.52
C GLU A 114 -2.56 -18.02 10.89
N GLU A 115 -3.63 -18.50 11.52
CA GLU A 115 -4.37 -19.68 11.07
C GLU A 115 -4.96 -19.48 9.66
N LEU A 116 -5.61 -18.33 9.44
CA LEU A 116 -6.15 -17.99 8.14
C LEU A 116 -5.03 -17.64 7.15
N GLY A 117 -3.98 -16.95 7.61
CA GLY A 117 -2.81 -16.62 6.82
C GLY A 117 -2.17 -17.86 6.19
N GLU A 118 -1.96 -18.93 6.95
CA GLU A 118 -1.42 -20.18 6.43
C GLU A 118 -2.30 -20.84 5.37
N LYS A 119 -3.61 -20.90 5.62
CA LYS A 119 -4.59 -21.48 4.69
C LYS A 119 -4.53 -20.76 3.34
N VAL A 120 -4.54 -19.43 3.39
CA VAL A 120 -4.49 -18.58 2.19
C VAL A 120 -3.13 -18.67 1.50
N ALA A 121 -2.02 -18.72 2.25
CA ALA A 121 -0.68 -18.86 1.70
C ALA A 121 -0.51 -20.13 0.86
N LYS A 122 -1.02 -21.27 1.36
CA LYS A 122 -1.00 -22.55 0.64
C LYS A 122 -1.74 -22.45 -0.70
N LYS A 123 -3.00 -21.97 -0.67
CA LYS A 123 -3.82 -21.77 -1.87
C LYS A 123 -3.17 -20.81 -2.88
N LEU A 124 -2.55 -19.73 -2.41
CA LEU A 124 -1.88 -18.75 -3.29
C LEU A 124 -0.64 -19.34 -4.00
N LEU A 125 0.14 -20.16 -3.32
CA LEU A 125 1.31 -20.84 -3.91
C LEU A 125 0.92 -21.95 -4.89
N GLU A 126 -0.26 -22.55 -4.72
CA GLU A 126 -0.83 -23.53 -5.66
C GLU A 126 -1.36 -22.86 -6.93
N LEU A 127 -2.09 -21.74 -6.79
CA LEU A 127 -2.73 -21.06 -7.92
C LEU A 127 -1.75 -20.39 -8.87
N ASN A 128 -0.68 -19.77 -8.37
CA ASN A 128 0.26 -19.05 -9.22
C ASN A 128 1.72 -19.26 -8.79
N PRO A 129 2.26 -20.47 -9.02
CA PRO A 129 3.57 -20.90 -8.50
C PRO A 129 4.76 -20.20 -9.18
N LYS A 130 4.54 -19.41 -10.24
CA LYS A 130 5.61 -18.69 -10.95
C LYS A 130 5.55 -17.18 -10.73
N ASN A 131 4.64 -16.68 -9.90
CA ASN A 131 4.57 -15.25 -9.58
C ASN A 131 5.54 -14.90 -8.42
N PRO A 132 6.57 -14.06 -8.66
CA PRO A 132 7.52 -13.67 -7.60
C PRO A 132 6.87 -12.83 -6.49
N GLY A 133 5.84 -12.05 -6.81
CA GLY A 133 5.09 -11.24 -5.85
C GLY A 133 4.37 -12.08 -4.81
N ASN A 134 3.74 -13.17 -5.23
CA ASN A 134 3.03 -14.08 -4.34
C ASN A 134 3.97 -14.76 -3.36
N HIS A 135 5.13 -15.22 -3.83
CA HIS A 135 6.16 -15.81 -2.97
C HIS A 135 6.69 -14.81 -1.95
N VAL A 136 6.93 -13.55 -2.36
CA VAL A 136 7.35 -12.50 -1.42
C VAL A 136 6.25 -12.21 -0.39
N LEU A 137 4.98 -12.18 -0.79
CA LEU A 137 3.87 -11.93 0.14
C LEU A 137 3.74 -13.06 1.18
N VAL A 138 3.85 -14.32 0.76
CA VAL A 138 3.85 -15.48 1.66
C VAL A 138 5.09 -15.49 2.56
N SER A 139 6.27 -15.22 2.00
CA SER A 139 7.49 -15.07 2.80
C SER A 139 7.36 -13.96 3.84
N ASN A 140 6.64 -12.88 3.51
CA ASN A 140 6.43 -11.76 4.41
C ASN A 140 5.45 -12.10 5.54
N LEU A 141 4.42 -12.92 5.28
CA LEU A 141 3.55 -13.47 6.33
C LEU A 141 4.40 -14.26 7.34
N PHE A 142 5.13 -15.27 6.89
CA PHE A 142 5.95 -16.11 7.77
C PHE A 142 7.04 -15.33 8.51
N ALA A 143 7.62 -14.31 7.87
CA ALA A 143 8.59 -13.46 8.54
C ALA A 143 7.96 -12.62 9.67
N ALA A 144 6.71 -12.16 9.52
CA ALA A 144 6.00 -11.43 10.57
C ALA A 144 5.72 -12.31 11.79
N GLU A 145 5.57 -13.62 11.58
CA GLU A 145 5.38 -14.66 12.60
C GLU A 145 6.72 -15.23 13.12
N SER A 146 7.87 -14.66 12.72
CA SER A 146 9.22 -15.16 13.06
C SER A 146 9.51 -16.62 12.61
N ARG A 147 8.78 -17.12 11.61
CA ARG A 147 8.93 -18.47 11.05
C ARG A 147 10.02 -18.52 9.98
N TRP A 148 11.25 -18.29 10.41
CA TRP A 148 12.41 -18.16 9.50
C TRP A 148 12.72 -19.41 8.67
N ASN A 149 12.35 -20.59 9.15
CA ASN A 149 12.48 -21.83 8.38
C ASN A 149 11.54 -21.83 7.17
N ASP A 150 10.29 -21.40 7.34
CA ASP A 150 9.32 -21.32 6.24
C ASP A 150 9.70 -20.22 5.24
N VAL A 151 10.19 -19.07 5.74
CA VAL A 151 10.80 -18.02 4.92
C VAL A 151 11.92 -18.58 4.04
N ARG A 152 12.81 -19.38 4.64
CA ARG A 152 13.92 -20.01 3.91
C ARG A 152 13.41 -20.95 2.83
N VAL A 153 12.40 -21.79 3.12
CA VAL A 153 11.79 -22.70 2.15
C VAL A 153 11.21 -21.94 0.95
N VAL A 154 10.42 -20.90 1.19
CA VAL A 154 9.83 -20.08 0.13
C VAL A 154 10.91 -19.40 -0.73
N ARG A 155 11.94 -18.83 -0.10
CA ARG A 155 13.05 -18.17 -0.81
C ARG A 155 13.92 -19.15 -1.61
N MET A 156 14.14 -20.35 -1.11
CA MET A 156 14.85 -21.41 -1.85
C MET A 156 14.08 -21.81 -3.09
N ARG A 157 12.75 -21.96 -2.99
CA ARG A 157 11.88 -22.23 -4.15
C ARG A 157 11.97 -21.10 -5.19
N MET A 158 11.87 -19.84 -4.75
CA MET A 158 12.06 -18.70 -5.66
C MET A 158 13.41 -18.75 -6.40
N LYS A 159 14.50 -19.06 -5.70
CA LYS A 159 15.84 -19.17 -6.29
C LYS A 159 15.92 -20.31 -7.29
N ALA A 160 15.38 -21.49 -6.96
CA ALA A 160 15.35 -22.65 -7.85
C ALA A 160 14.56 -22.37 -9.13
N ASP A 161 13.46 -21.62 -9.01
CA ASP A 161 12.61 -21.23 -10.14
C ASP A 161 13.08 -19.97 -10.89
N GLY A 162 14.21 -19.36 -10.49
CA GLY A 162 14.75 -18.15 -11.10
C GLY A 162 13.90 -16.89 -10.89
N LEU A 163 12.97 -16.91 -9.93
CA LEU A 163 12.02 -15.84 -9.68
C LEU A 163 12.71 -14.64 -9.01
N LYS A 164 12.57 -13.45 -9.62
CA LYS A 164 13.06 -12.18 -9.08
C LYS A 164 11.94 -11.16 -9.05
N LYS A 165 11.85 -10.42 -7.95
CA LYS A 165 10.89 -9.31 -7.80
C LYS A 165 11.62 -7.99 -8.06
N THR A 166 10.97 -7.08 -8.78
CA THR A 166 11.44 -5.70 -8.94
C THR A 166 11.55 -5.04 -7.55
N PRO A 167 12.69 -4.38 -7.23
CA PRO A 167 12.85 -3.70 -5.95
C PRO A 167 11.87 -2.53 -5.80
N GLY A 168 11.61 -2.15 -4.56
CA GLY A 168 10.91 -0.91 -4.26
C GLY A 168 11.78 0.28 -4.67
N CYS A 169 11.18 1.22 -5.41
CA CYS A 169 11.81 2.48 -5.77
C CYS A 169 10.83 3.64 -5.57
N SER A 170 11.41 4.80 -5.35
CA SER A 170 10.69 6.07 -5.30
C SER A 170 11.33 7.03 -6.30
N TRP A 171 10.54 7.87 -6.94
CA TRP A 171 11.05 8.88 -7.86
C TRP A 171 10.25 10.18 -7.77
N MET A 172 10.90 11.26 -8.19
CA MET A 172 10.31 12.59 -8.25
C MET A 172 10.86 13.38 -9.43
N GLU A 173 10.15 14.43 -9.82
CA GLU A 173 10.59 15.35 -10.86
C GLU A 173 11.03 16.68 -10.22
N VAL A 174 12.28 17.08 -10.50
CA VAL A 174 12.84 18.37 -10.08
C VAL A 174 13.61 18.95 -11.26
N GLY A 175 13.33 20.21 -11.61
CA GLY A 175 14.01 20.90 -12.72
C GLY A 175 13.92 20.14 -14.06
N ASN A 176 12.73 19.61 -14.38
CA ASN A 176 12.45 18.79 -15.59
C ASN A 176 13.31 17.52 -15.72
N LYS A 177 13.81 16.98 -14.60
CA LYS A 177 14.54 15.71 -14.55
C LYS A 177 13.88 14.76 -13.56
N ILE A 178 13.81 13.49 -13.94
CA ILE A 178 13.34 12.43 -13.05
C ILE A 178 14.53 11.93 -12.23
N HIS A 179 14.39 11.99 -10.91
CA HIS A 179 15.35 11.47 -9.94
C HIS A 179 14.75 10.23 -9.28
N THR A 180 15.45 9.11 -9.41
CA THR A 180 15.00 7.80 -8.90
C THR A 180 15.92 7.33 -7.78
N PHE A 181 15.31 6.75 -6.75
CA PHE A 181 15.96 6.25 -5.55
C PHE A 181 15.52 4.82 -5.28
N ILE A 182 16.49 3.94 -5.03
CA ILE A 182 16.28 2.58 -4.56
C ILE A 182 16.78 2.50 -3.11
N ALA A 183 16.15 1.66 -2.29
CA ALA A 183 16.53 1.56 -0.88
C ALA A 183 18.04 1.30 -0.70
N ARG A 184 18.70 2.16 0.09
CA ARG A 184 20.14 2.17 0.38
C ARG A 184 21.06 2.33 -0.85
N ASP A 185 20.54 2.77 -1.99
CA ASP A 185 21.38 3.03 -3.15
C ASP A 185 22.22 4.30 -3.00
N LYS A 186 23.31 4.38 -3.77
CA LYS A 186 24.20 5.54 -3.84
C LYS A 186 24.48 5.97 -5.29
N ALA A 187 23.64 5.51 -6.22
CA ALA A 187 23.81 5.76 -7.66
C ALA A 187 23.54 7.22 -8.04
N HIS A 188 22.79 7.95 -7.21
CA HIS A 188 22.51 9.37 -7.45
C HIS A 188 23.80 10.22 -7.36
N PRO A 189 24.05 11.18 -8.29
CA PRO A 189 25.25 12.02 -8.26
C PRO A 189 25.44 12.81 -6.97
N GLU A 190 24.33 13.22 -6.34
CA GLU A 190 24.32 13.96 -5.06
C GLU A 190 24.09 13.06 -3.84
N SER A 191 24.33 11.75 -3.95
CA SER A 191 24.05 10.78 -2.88
C SER A 191 24.63 11.22 -1.53
N HIS A 192 25.87 11.70 -1.48
CA HIS A 192 26.47 12.18 -0.24
C HIS A 192 25.63 13.27 0.47
N LYS A 193 25.17 14.29 -0.28
CA LYS A 193 24.32 15.37 0.27
C LYS A 193 22.97 14.84 0.72
N ILE A 194 22.38 13.93 -0.06
CA ILE A 194 21.09 13.31 0.27
C ILE A 194 21.17 12.56 1.59
N TYR A 195 22.20 11.72 1.78
CA TYR A 195 22.38 10.99 3.03
C TYR A 195 22.69 11.92 4.21
N GLN A 196 23.45 13.00 4.00
CA GLN A 196 23.69 14.00 5.04
C GLN A 196 22.38 14.69 5.46
N LYS A 197 21.55 15.12 4.49
CA LYS A 197 20.24 15.71 4.77
C LYS A 197 19.32 14.72 5.45
N LEU A 198 19.32 13.47 5.01
CA LEU A 198 18.52 12.41 5.61
C LEU A 198 18.89 12.20 7.09
N ALA A 199 20.19 12.19 7.43
CA ALA A 199 20.64 12.11 8.81
C ALA A 199 20.11 13.29 9.66
N GLN A 200 20.18 14.52 9.13
CA GLN A 200 19.62 15.72 9.79
C GLN A 200 18.10 15.62 9.98
N ILE A 201 17.38 15.07 8.99
CA ILE A 201 15.93 14.85 9.10
C ILE A 201 15.63 13.86 10.21
N ILE A 202 16.30 12.70 10.21
CA ILE A 202 16.10 11.66 11.23
C ILE A 202 16.37 12.21 12.63
N GLU A 203 17.51 12.87 12.83
CA GLU A 203 17.88 13.47 14.12
C GLU A 203 16.82 14.48 14.60
N LYS A 204 16.36 15.38 13.72
CA LYS A 204 15.29 16.34 14.05
C LYS A 204 13.99 15.64 14.43
N LEU A 205 13.63 14.59 13.69
CA LEU A 205 12.41 13.82 13.92
C LEU A 205 12.45 13.03 15.23
N GLU A 206 13.60 12.48 15.60
CA GLU A 206 13.80 11.78 16.88
C GLU A 206 13.73 12.77 18.05
N ASN A 207 14.48 13.87 17.96
CA ASN A 207 14.62 14.84 19.06
C ASN A 207 13.37 15.71 19.28
N GLU A 208 12.71 16.17 18.21
CA GLU A 208 11.57 17.10 18.29
C GLU A 208 10.23 16.43 17.98
N GLY A 209 10.25 15.35 17.20
CA GLY A 209 9.05 14.69 16.68
C GLY A 209 8.61 13.45 17.45
N GLY A 210 9.49 12.89 18.28
CA GLY A 210 9.27 11.60 18.94
C GLY A 210 9.26 10.43 17.96
N TYR A 211 9.95 10.52 16.83
CA TYR A 211 10.07 9.42 15.87
C TYR A 211 10.77 8.23 16.52
N VAL A 212 10.17 7.05 16.37
CA VAL A 212 10.76 5.77 16.78
C VAL A 212 10.64 4.81 15.60
N ALA A 213 11.76 4.25 15.19
CA ALA A 213 11.81 3.30 14.08
C ALA A 213 10.99 2.04 14.41
N GLN A 214 10.06 1.66 13.52
CA GLN A 214 9.20 0.50 13.76
C GLN A 214 9.86 -0.80 13.29
N THR A 215 10.86 -1.27 14.02
CA THR A 215 11.68 -2.45 13.62
C THR A 215 10.86 -3.73 13.47
N LYS A 216 9.71 -3.85 14.13
CA LYS A 216 8.73 -4.94 13.93
C LYS A 216 8.26 -5.12 12.48
N LEU A 217 8.33 -4.06 11.67
CA LEU A 217 7.94 -4.09 10.26
C LEU A 217 9.05 -4.64 9.35
N VAL A 218 10.27 -4.82 9.86
CA VAL A 218 11.40 -5.33 9.10
C VAL A 218 11.38 -6.86 9.08
N LEU A 219 10.99 -7.40 7.93
CA LEU A 219 10.78 -8.83 7.70
C LEU A 219 12.07 -9.58 7.37
N HIS A 220 13.15 -9.24 8.07
CA HIS A 220 14.48 -9.82 7.92
C HIS A 220 15.02 -10.27 9.28
N ASN A 221 15.61 -11.47 9.31
CA ASN A 221 16.26 -12.01 10.49
C ASN A 221 17.67 -11.43 10.65
N VAL A 222 17.73 -10.19 11.13
CA VAL A 222 18.96 -9.42 11.40
C VAL A 222 18.85 -8.75 12.77
N ARG A 223 19.96 -8.21 13.27
CA ARG A 223 20.00 -7.51 14.56
C ARG A 223 19.13 -6.24 14.55
N GLU A 224 18.69 -5.78 15.70
CA GLU A 224 17.79 -4.62 15.81
C GLU A 224 18.42 -3.35 15.24
N GLU A 225 19.72 -3.14 15.43
CA GLU A 225 20.43 -1.97 14.88
C GLU A 225 20.40 -1.98 13.35
N GLU A 226 20.57 -3.16 12.74
CA GLU A 226 20.49 -3.34 11.30
C GLU A 226 19.07 -3.11 10.76
N LYS A 227 18.03 -3.48 11.54
CA LYS A 227 16.64 -3.17 11.18
C LYS A 227 16.39 -1.67 11.13
N VAL A 228 16.92 -0.91 12.10
CA VAL A 228 16.83 0.56 12.11
C VAL A 228 17.51 1.14 10.86
N GLU A 229 18.73 0.71 10.55
CA GLU A 229 19.44 1.15 9.35
C GLU A 229 18.68 0.83 8.05
N MET A 230 18.02 -0.34 7.99
CA MET A 230 17.19 -0.73 6.86
C MET A 230 16.02 0.24 6.63
N LEU A 231 15.32 0.62 7.71
CA LEU A 231 14.21 1.59 7.65
C LEU A 231 14.70 2.97 7.23
N HIS A 232 15.83 3.42 7.77
CA HIS A 232 16.43 4.72 7.43
C HIS A 232 16.78 4.81 5.95
N GLY A 233 17.21 3.70 5.35
CA GLY A 233 17.57 3.63 3.93
C GLY A 233 16.40 3.46 2.96
N HIS A 234 15.13 3.55 3.38
CA HIS A 234 13.99 3.43 2.46
C HIS A 234 14.00 4.50 1.37
N SER A 235 13.59 4.12 0.15
CA SER A 235 13.62 4.99 -1.04
C SER A 235 12.84 6.29 -0.88
N GLU A 236 11.71 6.26 -0.16
CA GLU A 236 10.87 7.42 0.11
C GLU A 236 11.62 8.48 0.91
N ARG A 237 12.46 8.04 1.86
CA ARG A 237 13.22 8.94 2.72
C ARG A 237 14.35 9.61 1.96
N LEU A 238 15.00 8.88 1.05
CA LEU A 238 15.98 9.44 0.12
C LEU A 238 15.32 10.49 -0.79
N ALA A 239 14.13 10.19 -1.31
CA ALA A 239 13.36 11.13 -2.13
C ALA A 239 12.95 12.38 -1.35
N ILE A 240 12.49 12.24 -0.09
CA ILE A 240 12.16 13.37 0.79
C ILE A 240 13.39 14.23 1.05
N ALA A 241 14.53 13.61 1.40
CA ALA A 241 15.78 14.32 1.64
C ALA A 241 16.24 15.10 0.42
N TYR A 242 16.17 14.49 -0.78
CA TYR A 242 16.47 15.17 -2.03
C TYR A 242 15.49 16.32 -2.33
N GLY A 243 14.18 16.09 -2.11
CA GLY A 243 13.15 17.11 -2.29
C GLY A 243 13.39 18.33 -1.41
N LEU A 244 13.70 18.13 -0.12
CA LEU A 244 14.03 19.22 0.81
C LEU A 244 15.35 19.94 0.49
N LEU A 245 16.27 19.31 -0.24
CA LEU A 245 17.50 19.97 -0.70
C LEU A 245 17.30 20.80 -1.98
N SER A 246 16.40 20.35 -2.84
CA SER A 246 16.38 20.76 -4.26
C SER A 246 15.20 21.66 -4.61
N THR A 247 14.32 21.96 -3.66
CA THR A 247 13.11 22.77 -3.87
C THR A 247 12.97 23.82 -2.78
N SER A 248 12.42 24.99 -3.09
CA SER A 248 12.19 26.09 -2.14
C SER A 248 11.12 25.75 -1.12
N ASP A 249 11.16 26.31 0.09
CA ASP A 249 10.33 25.97 1.27
C ASP A 249 8.80 26.04 1.10
N ASP A 250 8.30 26.71 0.05
CA ASP A 250 6.85 26.76 -0.27
C ASP A 250 6.38 25.74 -1.32
N THR A 251 7.29 25.03 -2.00
CA THR A 251 6.97 24.04 -3.05
C THR A 251 6.65 22.64 -2.52
N PRO A 252 5.43 22.09 -2.71
CA PRO A 252 5.10 20.74 -2.27
C PRO A 252 6.04 19.68 -2.86
N ILE A 253 6.49 18.73 -2.03
CA ILE A 253 7.34 17.61 -2.47
C ILE A 253 6.43 16.49 -2.99
N ARG A 254 6.59 16.15 -4.28
CA ARG A 254 5.79 15.10 -4.94
C ARG A 254 6.64 13.89 -5.22
N ILE A 255 6.26 12.74 -4.65
CA ILE A 255 7.00 11.47 -4.76
C ILE A 255 6.06 10.42 -5.33
N THR A 256 6.54 9.60 -6.25
CA THR A 256 5.86 8.37 -6.66
C THR A 256 6.64 7.16 -6.21
N LYS A 257 5.95 6.14 -5.71
CA LYS A 257 6.50 4.86 -5.25
C LYS A 257 5.81 3.72 -6.00
N ASN A 258 6.58 2.74 -6.46
CA ASN A 258 6.04 1.58 -7.19
C ASN A 258 5.39 0.52 -6.28
N LEU A 259 5.59 0.60 -4.97
CA LEU A 259 4.99 -0.27 -3.96
C LEU A 259 4.13 0.59 -3.03
N ARG A 260 3.21 -0.05 -2.30
CA ARG A 260 2.51 0.60 -1.19
C ARG A 260 3.53 1.11 -0.16
N ILE A 261 3.31 2.31 0.40
CA ILE A 261 4.19 2.88 1.44
C ILE A 261 4.22 1.94 2.67
N CYS A 262 5.31 1.87 3.43
CA CYS A 262 5.28 1.12 4.71
C CYS A 262 4.78 2.00 5.85
N GLU A 263 4.31 1.40 6.94
CA GLU A 263 3.74 2.13 8.09
C GLU A 263 4.76 3.07 8.74
N ASP A 264 6.01 2.63 8.82
CA ASP A 264 7.13 3.45 9.30
C ASP A 264 7.41 4.66 8.39
N CYS A 265 7.45 4.49 7.06
CA CYS A 265 7.61 5.63 6.13
C CYS A 265 6.39 6.55 6.14
N HIS A 266 5.18 6.01 6.33
CA HIS A 266 3.96 6.82 6.44
C HIS A 266 4.01 7.71 7.70
N ALA A 267 4.41 7.15 8.85
CA ALA A 267 4.64 7.91 10.08
C ALA A 267 5.76 8.94 9.92
N PHE A 268 6.85 8.58 9.24
CA PHE A 268 7.94 9.49 8.90
C PHE A 268 7.45 10.69 8.06
N CYS A 269 6.66 10.45 7.01
CA CYS A 269 6.09 11.50 6.16
C CYS A 269 5.23 12.48 6.95
N LYS A 270 4.38 11.98 7.87
CA LYS A 270 3.61 12.82 8.79
C LYS A 270 4.52 13.75 9.59
N LEU A 271 5.53 13.21 10.26
CA LEU A 271 6.43 14.00 11.10
C LEU A 271 7.23 15.02 10.28
N VAL A 272 7.71 14.64 9.09
CA VAL A 272 8.36 15.58 8.17
C VAL A 272 7.42 16.72 7.81
N SER A 273 6.16 16.42 7.42
CA SER A 273 5.21 17.47 7.02
C SER A 273 4.97 18.50 8.12
N ARG A 274 4.93 18.06 9.39
CA ARG A 274 4.77 18.93 10.56
C ARG A 274 6.03 19.73 10.89
N LEU A 275 7.19 19.07 10.99
CA LEU A 275 8.41 19.69 11.50
C LEU A 275 9.14 20.54 10.46
N TYR A 276 8.95 20.25 9.18
CA TYR A 276 9.49 21.04 8.07
C TYR A 276 8.44 21.97 7.45
N GLN A 277 7.21 21.99 7.98
CA GLN A 277 6.10 22.82 7.48
C GLN A 277 5.92 22.66 5.96
N ARG A 278 5.94 21.41 5.51
CA ARG A 278 6.11 21.04 4.10
C ARG A 278 5.02 20.07 3.68
N GLU A 279 4.20 20.46 2.71
CA GLU A 279 3.27 19.51 2.09
C GLU A 279 4.03 18.42 1.35
N LEU A 280 3.71 17.16 1.64
CA LEU A 280 4.20 16.00 0.90
C LEU A 280 3.04 15.32 0.20
N VAL A 281 3.18 15.05 -1.10
CA VAL A 281 2.24 14.23 -1.86
C VAL A 281 2.95 12.98 -2.31
N VAL A 282 2.59 11.83 -1.72
CA VAL A 282 3.15 10.53 -2.07
C VAL A 282 2.10 9.71 -2.80
N ARG A 283 2.32 9.44 -4.08
CA ARG A 283 1.58 8.44 -4.84
C ARG A 283 2.24 7.09 -4.63
N ASP A 284 1.57 6.14 -4.00
CA ASP A 284 2.04 4.77 -3.91
C ASP A 284 1.34 3.85 -4.92
N ALA A 285 1.58 2.54 -4.85
CA ALA A 285 0.96 1.58 -5.76
C ALA A 285 -0.56 1.51 -5.66
N SER A 286 -1.14 1.97 -4.54
CA SER A 286 -2.55 1.93 -4.28
C SER A 286 -3.18 3.30 -4.53
N ARG A 287 -2.67 4.37 -3.92
CA ARG A 287 -3.41 5.64 -3.75
C ARG A 287 -2.49 6.87 -3.63
N PHE A 288 -3.10 8.03 -3.46
CA PHE A 288 -2.41 9.24 -3.05
C PHE A 288 -2.51 9.44 -1.54
N HIS A 289 -1.38 9.83 -0.96
CA HIS A 289 -1.24 10.28 0.43
C HIS A 289 -0.81 11.74 0.40
N CYS A 290 -1.66 12.64 0.89
CA CYS A 290 -1.30 14.04 1.08
C CYS A 290 -1.02 14.25 2.56
N PHE A 291 0.24 14.57 2.89
CA PHE A 291 0.70 14.83 4.25
C PHE A 291 0.82 16.33 4.49
N GLN A 292 0.14 16.80 5.54
CA GLN A 292 0.14 18.19 5.95
C GLN A 292 -0.05 18.26 7.47
N ASP A 293 0.76 19.07 8.14
CA ASP A 293 0.69 19.34 9.58
C ASP A 293 0.68 18.08 10.48
N GLY A 294 1.31 17.00 10.03
CA GLY A 294 1.36 15.73 10.77
C GLY A 294 0.20 14.78 10.49
N PHE A 295 -0.72 15.15 9.61
CA PHE A 295 -1.85 14.34 9.20
C PHE A 295 -1.67 13.83 7.78
N CYS A 296 -2.36 12.74 7.45
CA CYS A 296 -2.43 12.22 6.09
C CYS A 296 -3.89 12.18 5.63
N SER A 297 -4.15 12.49 4.37
CA SER A 297 -5.49 12.42 3.74
C SER A 297 -6.14 11.03 3.79
N CYS A 298 -5.38 9.97 4.08
CA CYS A 298 -5.92 8.62 4.23
C CYS A 298 -6.54 8.33 5.61
N ALA A 299 -6.39 9.22 6.60
CA ALA A 299 -6.87 9.02 7.97
C ALA A 299 -6.40 7.69 8.61
N ASP A 300 -5.19 7.24 8.26
CA ASP A 300 -4.59 5.97 8.69
C ASP A 300 -5.32 4.70 8.23
N LEU A 301 -6.30 4.85 7.33
CA LEU A 301 -6.98 3.76 6.65
C LEU A 301 -6.44 3.61 5.22
N TRP A 302 -5.27 2.96 5.09
CA TRP A 302 -4.59 2.77 3.81
C TRP A 302 -4.00 1.38 3.67
#